data_AF-A0A532DYR5-F1
#
_entry.id   AF-A0A532DYR5-F1
#
_cell.length_a   1.000
_cell.length_b   1.000
_cell.length_c   1.000
_cell.angle_alpha   90.00
_cell.angle_beta   90.00
_cell.angle_gamma   90.00
#
_symmetry.space_group_name_H-M   'P 1'
#
loop_
_entity.id
_entity.type
_entity.pdbx_description
1 polymer ?
#
loop_
_entity_poly.entity_id
_entity_poly.type
_entity_poly.pdbx_seq_one_letter_code
_entity_poly.pdbx_strand_id
1 'polypeptide(L)'
;MRNTLKAFKARALARPDVRREYEELKEEFKLLDEILKARAEAGLTQVELATRIGTTQSAVARLETSMGKHSPSIGTLRRYASALGYRLQIHLVKEQGRTGLKQKARSSVLGDADAVIAKARGLRRTPKMVRVTDRLLHSLKGKRHVRVSKKSA
;
A
#
# COMPACT_ATOMS: atom_id res chain seq x y z
N MET A 1 -39.48 8.32 22.29
CA MET A 1 -38.08 7.86 22.43
C MET A 1 -37.15 9.00 22.01
N ARG A 2 -36.21 9.44 22.86
CA ARG A 2 -35.22 10.46 22.48
C ARG A 2 -34.25 9.84 21.47
N ASN A 3 -34.39 10.21 20.20
CA ASN A 3 -33.57 9.70 19.11
C ASN A 3 -32.25 10.48 19.09
N THR A 4 -31.27 10.07 19.90
CA THR A 4 -29.97 10.74 19.95
C THR A 4 -29.22 10.51 18.63
N LEU A 5 -28.40 11.49 18.21
CA LEU A 5 -27.57 11.37 17.01
C LEU A 5 -26.71 10.09 17.04
N LYS A 6 -26.20 9.74 18.23
CA LYS A 6 -25.43 8.51 18.45
C LYS A 6 -26.25 7.25 18.14
N ALA A 7 -27.50 7.18 18.62
CA ALA A 7 -28.38 6.05 18.37
C ALA A 7 -28.79 5.95 16.89
N PHE A 8 -29.02 7.10 16.23
CA PHE A 8 -29.29 7.13 14.79
C PHE A 8 -28.09 6.64 13.97
N LYS A 9 -26.88 7.16 14.24
CA LYS A 9 -25.65 6.78 13.54
C LYS A 9 -25.38 5.27 13.67
N ALA A 10 -25.56 4.71 14.86
CA ALA A 10 -25.37 3.27 15.07
C ALA A 10 -26.32 2.41 14.22
N ARG A 11 -27.60 2.79 14.13
CA ARG A 11 -28.57 2.07 13.28
C ARG A 11 -28.30 2.26 11.78
N ALA A 12 -27.88 3.46 11.37
CA ALA A 12 -27.55 3.73 9.97
C ALA A 12 -26.34 2.89 9.51
N LEU A 13 -25.26 2.85 10.31
CA LEU A 13 -24.04 2.09 10.01
C LEU A 13 -24.21 0.57 10.16
N ALA A 14 -25.32 0.08 10.73
CA ALA A 14 -25.65 -1.34 10.74
C ALA A 14 -25.99 -1.86 9.34
N ARG A 15 -26.42 -0.97 8.42
CA ARG A 15 -26.71 -1.34 7.04
C ARG A 15 -25.41 -1.38 6.20
N PRO A 16 -25.10 -2.48 5.49
CA PRO A 16 -23.84 -2.62 4.75
C PRO A 16 -23.64 -1.61 3.62
N ASP A 17 -24.71 -1.25 2.92
CA ASP A 17 -24.72 -0.20 1.88
C ASP A 17 -24.28 1.14 2.47
N VAL A 18 -24.93 1.57 3.55
CA VAL A 18 -24.62 2.84 4.23
C VAL A 18 -23.20 2.83 4.78
N ARG A 19 -22.76 1.71 5.37
CA ARG A 19 -21.41 1.58 5.91
C ARG A 19 -20.35 1.75 4.82
N ARG A 20 -20.53 1.13 3.66
CA ARG A 20 -19.57 1.24 2.55
C ARG A 20 -19.39 2.69 2.13
N GLU A 21 -20.49 3.37 1.79
CA GLU A 21 -20.46 4.78 1.36
C GLU A 21 -19.89 5.68 2.47
N TYR A 22 -20.20 5.39 3.74
CA TYR A 22 -19.67 6.14 4.86
C TYR A 22 -18.14 5.98 5.02
N GLU A 23 -17.62 4.77 4.85
CA GLU A 23 -16.17 4.53 4.89
C GLU A 23 -15.45 5.13 3.68
N GLU A 24 -16.08 5.18 2.51
CA GLU A 24 -15.52 5.85 1.31
C GLU A 24 -15.37 7.37 1.53
N LEU A 25 -16.32 8.01 2.21
CA LEU A 25 -16.28 9.45 2.51
C LEU A 25 -15.43 9.81 3.74
N LYS A 26 -14.87 8.82 4.44
CA LYS A 26 -14.20 9.01 5.73
C LYS A 26 -13.03 9.99 5.68
N GLU A 27 -12.23 9.92 4.63
CA GLU A 27 -11.08 10.82 4.47
C GLU A 27 -11.52 12.27 4.19
N GLU A 28 -12.63 12.46 3.47
CA GLU A 28 -13.22 13.78 3.24
C GLU A 28 -13.75 14.39 4.55
N PHE A 29 -14.42 13.58 5.38
CA PHE A 29 -14.89 14.01 6.70
C PHE A 29 -13.74 14.39 7.62
N LYS A 30 -12.63 13.63 7.62
CA LYS A 30 -11.45 13.98 8.43
C LYS A 30 -10.88 15.34 8.07
N LEU A 31 -10.75 15.61 6.77
CA LEU A 31 -10.24 16.89 6.27
C LEU A 31 -11.15 18.04 6.68
N LEU A 32 -12.48 17.85 6.57
CA LEU A 32 -13.45 18.85 7.00
C LEU A 32 -13.38 19.08 8.53
N ASP A 33 -13.33 18.02 9.32
CA ASP A 33 -13.22 18.09 10.78
C ASP A 33 -11.98 18.88 11.21
N GLU A 34 -10.84 18.68 10.54
CA GLU A 34 -9.59 19.41 10.82
C GLU A 34 -9.75 20.92 10.57
N ILE A 35 -10.35 21.30 9.45
CA ILE A 35 -10.58 22.70 9.08
C ILE A 35 -11.57 23.37 10.04
N LEU A 36 -12.67 22.70 10.38
CA LEU A 36 -13.68 23.22 11.31
C LEU A 36 -13.12 23.37 12.72
N LYS A 37 -12.30 22.42 13.16
CA LYS A 37 -11.60 22.48 14.45
C LYS A 37 -10.64 23.67 14.48
N ALA A 38 -9.83 23.85 13.44
CA ALA A 38 -8.90 24.99 13.36
C ALA A 38 -9.64 26.33 13.40
N ARG A 39 -10.80 26.44 12.75
CA ARG A 39 -11.64 27.66 12.82
C ARG A 39 -12.20 27.89 14.23
N ALA A 40 -12.68 26.83 14.88
CA ALA A 40 -13.19 26.91 16.24
C ALA A 40 -12.10 27.35 17.23
N GLU A 41 -10.89 26.81 17.10
CA GLU A 41 -9.73 27.18 17.92
C GLU A 41 -9.28 28.63 17.67
N ALA A 42 -9.37 29.11 16.43
CA ALA A 42 -9.12 30.51 16.10
C ALA A 42 -10.23 31.47 16.60
N GLY A 43 -11.35 30.93 17.10
CA GLY A 43 -12.47 31.72 17.62
C GLY A 43 -13.22 32.54 16.57
N LEU A 44 -13.14 32.16 15.29
CA LEU A 44 -13.76 32.95 14.21
C LEU A 44 -15.11 32.38 13.76
N THR A 45 -16.06 33.28 13.56
CA THR A 45 -17.28 33.00 12.80
C THR A 45 -16.97 32.88 11.30
N GLN A 46 -17.90 32.28 10.54
CA GLN A 46 -17.77 32.19 9.08
C GLN A 46 -17.73 33.59 8.42
N VAL A 47 -18.43 34.57 8.99
CA VAL A 47 -18.45 35.95 8.48
C VAL A 47 -17.09 36.62 8.69
N GLU A 48 -16.52 36.51 9.88
CA GLU A 48 -15.20 37.10 10.18
C GLU A 48 -14.10 36.45 9.33
N LEU A 49 -14.16 35.13 9.16
CA LEU A 49 -13.23 34.43 8.28
C LEU A 49 -13.38 34.90 6.82
N ALA A 50 -14.62 35.04 6.34
CA ALA A 50 -14.91 35.54 4.99
C ALA A 50 -14.30 36.94 4.77
N THR A 51 -14.47 37.84 5.75
CA THR A 51 -13.85 39.17 5.73
C THR A 51 -12.33 39.09 5.65
N ARG A 52 -11.69 38.22 6.45
CA ARG A 52 -10.22 38.07 6.44
C ARG A 52 -9.66 37.55 5.11
N ILE A 53 -10.36 36.62 4.45
CA ILE A 53 -9.91 36.07 3.16
C ILE A 53 -10.40 36.88 1.95
N GLY A 54 -11.22 37.91 2.15
CA GLY A 54 -11.78 38.74 1.08
C GLY A 54 -12.83 38.02 0.24
N THR A 55 -13.77 37.30 0.87
CA THR A 55 -14.88 36.62 0.18
C THR A 55 -16.20 36.77 0.94
N THR A 56 -17.26 36.11 0.47
CA THR A 56 -18.58 36.14 1.10
C THR A 56 -18.73 35.04 2.16
N GLN A 57 -19.58 35.27 3.17
CA GLN A 57 -19.96 34.23 4.13
C GLN A 57 -20.51 32.99 3.41
N SER A 58 -21.32 33.17 2.36
CA SER A 58 -21.88 32.06 1.58
C SER A 58 -20.82 31.24 0.85
N ALA A 59 -19.71 31.85 0.43
CA ALA A 59 -18.58 31.14 -0.16
C ALA A 59 -17.82 30.33 0.89
N VAL A 60 -17.62 30.86 2.10
CA VAL A 60 -17.04 30.12 3.25
C VAL A 60 -17.93 28.97 3.68
N ALA A 61 -19.23 29.22 3.84
CA ALA A 61 -20.19 28.18 4.22
C ALA A 61 -20.23 27.06 3.17
N ARG A 62 -20.15 27.40 1.88
CA ARG A 62 -20.03 26.40 0.81
C ARG A 62 -18.74 25.61 0.94
N LEU A 63 -17.60 26.26 1.16
CA LEU A 63 -16.32 25.58 1.36
C LEU A 63 -16.39 24.58 2.53
N GLU A 64 -17.01 24.97 3.65
CA GLU A 64 -17.19 24.13 4.85
C GLU A 64 -18.25 23.03 4.68
N THR A 65 -19.06 23.06 3.63
CA THR A 65 -20.14 22.06 3.41
C THR A 65 -19.94 21.21 2.16
N SER A 66 -19.16 21.68 1.19
CA SER A 66 -18.96 21.03 -0.12
C SER A 66 -17.69 20.21 -0.23
N MET A 67 -16.94 20.04 0.87
CA MET A 67 -15.78 19.15 0.94
C MET A 67 -16.23 17.72 0.56
N GLY A 68 -15.86 17.30 -0.65
CA GLY A 68 -16.30 16.05 -1.28
C GLY A 68 -16.78 16.24 -2.71
N LYS A 69 -18.02 16.72 -2.90
CA LYS A 69 -18.60 16.97 -4.24
C LYS A 69 -17.84 18.02 -5.05
N HIS A 70 -17.39 19.10 -4.40
CA HIS A 70 -16.65 20.18 -5.04
C HIS A 70 -15.46 20.54 -4.17
N SER A 71 -14.36 19.82 -4.39
CA SER A 71 -13.13 20.01 -3.65
C SER A 71 -12.55 21.41 -3.90
N PRO A 72 -12.25 22.19 -2.85
CA PRO A 72 -11.63 23.50 -3.00
C PRO A 72 -10.21 23.38 -3.55
N SER A 73 -9.76 24.41 -4.26
CA SER A 73 -8.37 24.47 -4.73
C SER A 73 -7.39 24.54 -3.55
N ILE A 74 -6.16 24.07 -3.75
CA ILE A 74 -5.06 24.22 -2.77
C ILE A 74 -4.84 25.70 -2.42
N GLY A 75 -4.97 26.61 -3.38
CA GLY A 75 -4.85 28.06 -3.15
C GLY A 75 -5.94 28.59 -2.20
N THR A 76 -7.16 28.05 -2.30
CA THR A 76 -8.25 28.38 -1.39
C THR A 76 -7.97 27.87 0.02
N LEU A 77 -7.52 26.61 0.16
CA LEU A 77 -7.14 26.03 1.46
C LEU A 77 -5.99 26.79 2.12
N ARG A 78 -5.01 27.25 1.33
CA ARG A 78 -3.91 28.09 1.81
C ARG A 78 -4.41 29.40 2.40
N ARG A 79 -5.26 30.14 1.68
CA ARG A 79 -5.84 31.41 2.17
C ARG A 79 -6.67 31.22 3.43
N TYR A 80 -7.47 30.15 3.45
CA TYR A 80 -8.27 29.76 4.60
C TYR A 80 -7.37 29.53 5.84
N ALA A 81 -6.35 28.67 5.72
CA ALA A 81 -5.41 28.40 6.79
C ALA A 81 -4.69 29.67 7.27
N SER A 82 -4.19 30.50 6.34
CA SER A 82 -3.51 31.75 6.67
C SER A 82 -4.40 32.74 7.44
N ALA A 83 -5.68 32.87 7.10
CA ALA A 83 -6.61 33.73 7.82
C ALA A 83 -6.92 33.25 9.25
N LEU A 84 -6.74 31.96 9.51
CA LEU A 84 -6.81 31.35 10.83
C LEU A 84 -5.48 31.39 11.60
N GLY A 85 -4.38 31.83 10.98
CA GLY A 85 -3.04 31.80 11.59
C GLY A 85 -2.29 30.46 11.45
N TYR A 86 -2.77 29.58 10.57
CA TYR A 86 -2.17 28.27 10.29
C TYR A 86 -1.38 28.26 8.98
N ARG A 87 -0.52 27.24 8.83
CA ARG A 87 0.17 26.93 7.57
C ARG A 87 -0.33 25.59 7.03
N LEU A 88 -0.77 25.57 5.77
CA LEU A 88 -1.16 24.34 5.08
C LEU A 88 0.07 23.45 4.83
N GLN A 89 0.01 22.20 5.28
CA GLN A 89 0.97 21.14 4.97
C GLN A 89 0.24 19.99 4.28
N ILE A 90 0.86 19.39 3.26
CA ILE A 90 0.29 18.27 2.50
C ILE A 90 1.30 17.12 2.53
N HIS A 91 0.83 15.96 2.96
CA HIS A 91 1.63 14.74 3.05
C HIS A 91 0.96 13.64 2.23
N LEU A 92 1.76 12.91 1.45
CA LEU A 92 1.30 11.69 0.80
C LEU A 92 1.47 10.53 1.78
N VAL A 93 0.38 9.82 2.06
CA VAL A 93 0.40 8.58 2.83
C VAL A 93 0.35 7.40 1.89
N LYS A 94 1.14 6.37 2.18
CA LYS A 94 1.15 5.14 1.39
C LYS A 94 -0.06 4.30 1.79
N GLU A 95 -0.99 4.13 0.86
CA GLU A 95 -2.11 3.21 1.07
C GLU A 95 -1.62 1.77 0.94
N GLN A 96 -1.79 1.00 2.01
CA GLN A 96 -1.44 -0.41 2.00
C GLN A 96 -2.44 -1.15 1.10
N GLY A 97 -1.94 -1.92 0.12
CA GLY A 97 -2.77 -2.78 -0.74
C GLY A 97 -2.71 -2.46 -2.24
N ARG A 98 -2.45 -1.22 -2.66
CA ARG A 98 -2.38 -0.88 -4.10
C ARG A 98 -1.06 -1.26 -4.77
N THR A 99 0.04 -1.35 -4.01
CA THR A 99 1.36 -1.76 -4.51
C THR A 99 1.51 -3.29 -4.67
N GLY A 100 0.55 -4.08 -4.15
CA GLY A 100 0.58 -5.55 -4.17
C GLY A 100 0.26 -6.19 -5.53
N LEU A 101 -0.35 -5.45 -6.47
CA LEU A 101 -0.71 -6.00 -7.79
C LEU A 101 0.51 -6.45 -8.60
N LYS A 102 1.67 -5.78 -8.46
CA LYS A 102 2.94 -6.21 -9.07
C LYS A 102 3.70 -7.24 -8.24
N GLN A 103 3.45 -7.33 -6.93
CA GLN A 103 4.12 -8.30 -6.05
C GLN A 103 3.49 -9.69 -6.15
N LYS A 104 2.16 -9.78 -6.29
CA LYS A 104 1.47 -11.06 -6.51
C LYS A 104 1.86 -11.73 -7.84
N ALA A 105 2.08 -10.91 -8.88
CA ALA A 105 2.58 -11.38 -10.19
C ALA A 105 4.08 -11.76 -10.17
N ARG A 106 4.89 -11.19 -9.27
CA ARG A 106 6.31 -11.58 -9.10
C ARG A 106 6.49 -12.79 -8.19
N SER A 107 5.68 -12.94 -7.15
CA SER A 107 5.72 -14.11 -6.27
C SER A 107 5.22 -15.39 -6.96
N SER A 108 4.28 -15.28 -7.91
CA SER A 108 3.83 -16.42 -8.73
C SER A 108 4.90 -16.91 -9.70
N VAL A 109 5.82 -16.05 -10.13
CA VAL A 109 6.91 -16.43 -11.07
C VAL A 109 8.13 -16.99 -10.34
N LEU A 110 8.37 -16.58 -9.08
CA LEU A 110 9.49 -17.08 -8.26
C LEU A 110 9.16 -18.35 -7.48
N GLY A 111 7.88 -18.68 -7.28
CA GLY A 111 7.45 -19.91 -6.60
C GLY A 111 7.85 -21.21 -7.32
N ASP A 112 8.09 -21.15 -8.63
CA ASP A 112 8.52 -22.31 -9.42
C ASP A 112 10.04 -22.48 -9.44
N ALA A 113 10.83 -21.44 -9.13
CA ALA A 113 12.28 -21.51 -9.22
C ALA A 113 12.87 -22.49 -8.18
N ASP A 114 12.40 -22.45 -6.94
CA ASP A 114 12.85 -23.37 -5.89
C ASP A 114 12.43 -24.82 -6.15
N ALA A 115 11.22 -25.03 -6.70
CA ALA A 115 10.74 -26.35 -7.10
C ALA A 115 11.52 -26.93 -8.29
N VAL A 116 11.87 -26.09 -9.28
CA VAL A 116 12.71 -26.47 -10.43
C VAL A 116 14.14 -26.80 -9.98
N ILE A 117 14.72 -26.02 -9.06
CA ILE A 117 16.05 -26.30 -8.48
C ILE A 117 16.03 -27.60 -7.67
N ALA A 118 14.97 -27.87 -6.89
CA ALA A 118 14.81 -29.12 -6.14
C ALA A 118 14.66 -30.33 -7.08
N LYS A 119 13.87 -30.22 -8.15
CA LYS A 119 13.68 -31.27 -9.16
C LYS A 119 14.95 -31.57 -9.95
N ALA A 120 15.73 -30.53 -10.29
CA ALA A 120 17.04 -30.67 -10.93
C ALA A 120 18.10 -31.33 -10.02
N ARG A 121 17.98 -31.18 -8.69
CA ARG A 121 18.80 -31.91 -7.71
C ARG A 121 18.38 -33.38 -7.55
N GLY A 122 17.08 -33.68 -7.67
CA GLY A 122 16.53 -35.03 -7.63
C GLY A 122 16.88 -35.89 -8.86
N LEU A 123 16.95 -35.29 -10.05
CA LEU A 123 17.30 -35.99 -11.29
C LEU A 123 18.77 -36.49 -11.34
N ARG A 124 19.66 -36.01 -10.46
CA ARG A 124 21.06 -36.47 -10.38
C ARG A 124 21.25 -37.70 -9.48
N ARG A 125 20.17 -38.35 -9.04
CA ARG A 125 20.23 -39.53 -8.15
C ARG A 125 19.32 -40.65 -8.65
N THR A 126 19.79 -41.44 -9.61
CA THR A 126 19.28 -42.79 -9.88
C THR A 126 20.44 -43.78 -10.03
N PRO A 127 20.21 -45.08 -9.76
CA PRO A 127 21.12 -45.88 -8.95
C PRO A 127 21.97 -46.84 -9.79
N LYS A 128 23.23 -47.03 -9.39
CA LYS A 128 23.94 -48.29 -9.63
C LYS A 128 24.51 -48.79 -8.31
N MET A 129 23.67 -49.52 -7.58
CA MET A 129 24.14 -50.49 -6.61
C MET A 129 24.78 -51.65 -7.39
N VAL A 130 26.10 -51.75 -7.37
CA VAL A 130 26.83 -53.02 -7.22
C VAL A 130 28.07 -52.70 -6.41
N ARG A 131 28.01 -52.88 -5.08
CA ARG A 131 29.21 -53.08 -4.25
C ARG A 131 29.44 -54.58 -4.20
N VAL A 132 30.22 -55.12 -5.15
CA VAL A 132 30.89 -56.39 -4.88
C VAL A 132 31.99 -56.07 -3.89
N THR A 133 31.95 -56.77 -2.76
CA THR A 133 32.83 -56.57 -1.62
C THR A 133 34.28 -56.92 -1.94
N ASP A 134 35.15 -56.28 -1.18
CA ASP A 134 36.60 -56.20 -1.28
C ASP A 134 37.29 -57.57 -1.02
N ARG A 135 37.15 -58.53 -1.92
CA ARG A 135 37.92 -59.79 -1.97
C ARG A 135 37.98 -60.30 -3.40
N LEU A 136 39.20 -60.36 -3.96
CA LEU A 136 39.58 -60.70 -5.36
C LEU A 136 39.49 -59.45 -6.27
N LEU A 137 40.56 -58.83 -6.77
CA LEU A 137 41.83 -59.39 -7.22
C LEU A 137 42.93 -58.31 -7.17
N HIS A 138 43.91 -58.51 -6.30
CA HIS A 138 45.30 -58.26 -6.68
C HIS A 138 45.67 -59.18 -7.84
N SER A 139 45.31 -58.78 -9.06
CA SER A 139 45.76 -59.35 -10.34
C SER A 139 45.08 -58.50 -11.41
N LEU A 140 45.72 -57.57 -12.11
CA LEU A 140 46.95 -57.72 -12.84
C LEU A 140 47.57 -56.33 -13.02
N LYS A 141 48.81 -56.19 -12.56
CA LYS A 141 49.80 -55.30 -13.18
C LYS A 141 49.70 -55.47 -14.70
N GLY A 142 49.59 -54.37 -15.45
CA GLY A 142 49.93 -54.45 -16.86
C GLY A 142 49.52 -53.28 -17.73
N LYS A 143 50.53 -52.50 -18.11
CA LYS A 143 50.74 -51.92 -19.44
C LYS A 143 49.99 -50.59 -19.69
N ARG A 144 50.74 -49.47 -19.69
CA ARG A 144 51.27 -48.76 -20.90
C ARG A 144 50.17 -47.94 -21.61
N HIS A 145 50.32 -46.73 -22.11
CA HIS A 145 51.33 -45.66 -22.18
C HIS A 145 50.67 -44.59 -23.11
N VAL A 146 51.01 -43.30 -23.00
CA VAL A 146 51.08 -42.30 -24.12
C VAL A 146 49.71 -41.77 -24.65
N ARG A 147 49.43 -40.51 -25.07
CA ARG A 147 50.07 -39.22 -25.45
C ARG A 147 48.99 -38.11 -25.28
N VAL A 148 49.23 -36.94 -24.69
CA VAL A 148 49.63 -35.63 -25.28
C VAL A 148 48.87 -35.14 -26.53
N SER A 149 48.20 -33.97 -26.43
CA SER A 149 48.23 -32.78 -27.35
C SER A 149 47.01 -31.87 -27.07
N LYS A 150 47.09 -30.64 -26.53
CA LYS A 150 47.49 -29.31 -27.10
C LYS A 150 46.77 -28.86 -28.39
N LYS A 151 46.13 -27.66 -28.30
CA LYS A 151 46.17 -26.44 -29.17
C LYS A 151 44.77 -25.75 -29.16
N SER A 152 44.61 -24.51 -28.68
CA SER A 152 45.06 -23.20 -29.21
C SER A 152 44.25 -22.71 -30.41
N ALA A 153 43.39 -21.71 -30.19
CA ALA A 153 43.31 -20.41 -30.88
C ALA A 153 42.05 -19.67 -30.40
#